data_AF-A0A1G5DKY2-F1
#
_entry.id   AF-A0A1G5DKY2-F1
#
_cell.length_a   1.000
_cell.length_b   1.000
_cell.length_c   1.000
_cell.angle_alpha   90.00
_cell.angle_beta   90.00
_cell.angle_gamma   90.00
#
_symmetry.space_group_name_H-M   'P 1'
#
loop_
_entity.id
_entity.type
_entity.pdbx_description
1 polymer ?
#
loop_
_entity_poly.entity_id
_entity_poly.type
_entity_poly.pdbx_seq_one_letter_code
_entity_poly.pdbx_strand_id
1 'polypeptide(L)' 'MLKDLVKNEWWTDASVKTDENGCIMVDAFKGAYRISVGKSASEVELTDDTEMTVTIN' A
#
# COMPACT_ATOMS: atom_id res chain seq x y z
N MET A 1 8.39 21.06 18.64
CA MET A 1 9.27 20.09 17.96
C MET A 1 8.60 19.81 16.63
N LEU A 2 9.10 20.38 15.53
CA LEU A 2 8.38 20.54 14.25
C LEU A 2 9.12 19.82 13.11
N LYS A 3 9.80 18.70 13.40
CA LYS A 3 10.69 18.01 12.45
C LYS A 3 10.22 16.61 12.01
N ASP A 4 9.16 16.09 12.61
CA ASP A 4 8.64 14.75 12.29
C ASP A 4 7.42 14.77 11.36
N LEU A 5 6.89 15.96 11.04
CA LEU A 5 5.71 16.08 10.18
C LEU A 5 6.04 15.83 8.70
N VAL A 6 7.19 16.30 8.22
CA VAL A 6 7.49 16.34 6.77
C VAL A 6 8.26 15.11 6.26
N LYS A 7 8.82 14.27 7.14
CA LYS A 7 9.83 13.27 6.74
C LYS A 7 9.27 11.91 6.26
N ASN A 8 8.00 11.61 6.52
CA ASN A 8 7.33 10.34 6.15
C ASN A 8 6.06 10.58 5.32
N GLU A 9 5.87 11.78 4.79
CA GLU A 9 4.53 12.30 4.55
C GLU A 9 3.94 11.96 3.18
N TRP A 10 4.70 11.46 2.18
CA TRP A 10 4.16 11.30 0.81
C TRP A 10 4.44 9.95 0.13
N TRP A 11 5.06 8.98 0.82
CA TRP A 11 5.29 7.64 0.28
C TRP A 11 5.06 6.63 1.39
N THR A 12 3.96 5.87 1.33
CA THR A 12 3.77 4.68 2.17
C THR A 12 4.65 3.56 1.62
N ASP A 13 5.97 3.67 1.80
CA ASP A 13 6.90 2.58 1.51
C ASP A 13 6.77 1.50 2.60
N ALA A 14 5.63 0.80 2.60
CA ALA A 14 5.35 -0.31 3.49
C ALA A 14 5.71 -1.64 2.82
N SER A 15 6.52 -2.45 3.50
CA SER A 15 6.78 -3.84 3.11
C SER A 15 6.02 -4.76 4.06
N VAL A 16 5.02 -5.45 3.54
CA VAL A 16 4.17 -6.39 4.29
C VAL A 16 4.22 -7.78 3.65
N LYS A 17 3.86 -8.79 4.43
CA LYS A 17 3.74 -10.17 3.96
C LYS A 17 2.27 -10.57 4.01
N THR A 18 1.77 -11.16 2.93
CA THR A 18 0.43 -11.75 2.90
C THR A 18 0.32 -12.88 3.90
N ASP A 19 -0.87 -13.05 4.46
CA ASP A 19 -1.22 -14.21 5.27
C ASP A 19 -1.38 -15.48 4.40
N GLU A 20 -1.84 -16.56 5.03
CA GLU A 20 -2.09 -17.86 4.37
C GLU A 20 -3.21 -17.82 3.32
N ASN A 21 -4.06 -16.78 3.34
CA ASN A 21 -5.14 -16.58 2.39
C ASN A 21 -4.78 -15.58 1.28
N GLY A 22 -3.58 -14.99 1.31
CA GLY A 22 -3.14 -13.99 0.34
C GLY A 22 -3.57 -12.55 0.69
N CYS A 23 -4.02 -12.29 1.92
CA CYS A 23 -4.52 -11.00 2.35
C CYS A 23 -3.48 -10.20 3.13
N ILE A 24 -3.57 -8.86 3.05
CA ILE A 24 -2.83 -7.91 3.89
C ILE A 24 -3.76 -6.80 4.36
N MET A 25 -3.47 -6.24 5.53
CA MET A 25 -4.06 -4.98 5.97
C MET A 25 -2.95 -3.93 5.98
N VAL A 26 -3.23 -2.76 5.41
CA VAL A 26 -2.31 -1.62 5.35
C VAL A 26 -3.04 -0.35 5.73
N ASP A 27 -2.42 0.46 6.59
CA ASP A 27 -2.87 1.82 6.84
C ASP A 27 -2.22 2.73 5.78
N ALA A 28 -3.03 3.25 4.86
CA ALA A 28 -2.58 4.10 3.77
C ALA A 28 -3.57 5.24 3.52
N PHE A 29 -3.07 6.36 2.99
CA PHE A 29 -3.95 7.43 2.51
C PHE A 29 -4.62 7.03 1.22
N LYS A 30 -5.80 7.58 0.94
CA LYS A 30 -6.46 7.44 -0.36
C LYS A 30 -5.62 8.05 -1.47
N GLY A 31 -5.48 7.35 -2.59
CA GLY A 31 -4.67 7.78 -3.72
C GLY A 31 -4.13 6.63 -4.55
N ALA A 32 -3.30 6.97 -5.55
CA ALA A 32 -2.67 5.99 -6.43
C ALA A 32 -1.40 5.41 -5.80
N TYR A 33 -1.31 4.09 -5.79
CA TYR A 33 -0.15 3.34 -5.30
C TYR A 33 0.31 2.32 -6.34
N ARG A 34 1.61 2.04 -6.30
CA ARG A 34 2.20 0.91 -7.01
C ARG A 34 2.44 -0.21 -6.01
N ILE A 35 1.71 -1.31 -6.15
CA ILE A 35 1.93 -2.51 -5.33
C ILE A 35 2.83 -3.46 -6.11
N SER A 36 3.92 -3.91 -5.49
CA SER A 36 4.87 -4.86 -6.08
C SER A 36 4.98 -6.13 -5.26
N VAL A 37 4.96 -7.28 -5.93
CA VAL A 37 5.21 -8.61 -5.35
C VAL A 37 6.33 -9.28 -6.15
N GLY A 38 7.50 -9.42 -5.53
CA GLY A 38 8.69 -9.96 -6.20
C GLY A 38 9.12 -9.09 -7.38
N LYS A 39 9.01 -9.61 -8.61
CA LYS A 39 9.37 -8.90 -9.85
C LYS A 39 8.17 -8.27 -10.57
N SER A 40 6.95 -8.55 -10.11
CA SER A 40 5.74 -8.03 -10.71
C SER A 40 5.20 -6.84 -9.93
N ALA A 41 4.48 -5.95 -10.61
CA ALA A 41 3.82 -4.81 -9.98
C ALA A 41 2.50 -4.49 -10.68
N SER A 42 1.57 -3.89 -9.93
CA SER A 42 0.30 -3.37 -10.44
C SER A 42 0.04 -1.98 -9.84
N GLU A 43 -0.66 -1.14 -10.59
CA GLU A 43 -1.10 0.17 -10.14
C GLU A 43 -2.53 0.05 -9.61
N VAL A 44 -2.76 0.61 -8.42
CA VAL A 44 -4.05 0.56 -7.73
C VAL A 44 -4.40 1.93 -7.20
N GLU A 45 -5.69 2.25 -7.17
CA GLU A 45 -6.19 3.46 -6.53
C GLU A 45 -6.98 3.09 -5.28
N LEU A 46 -6.51 3.54 -4.11
CA LEU A 46 -7.20 3.37 -2.84
C LEU A 46 -8.20 4.52 -2.69
N THR A 47 -9.49 4.23 -2.79
CA THR A 47 -10.56 5.25 -2.81
C THR A 47 -11.44 5.21 -1.56
N ASP A 48 -11.55 4.05 -0.92
CA ASP A 48 -12.33 3.81 0.28
C ASP A 48 -11.64 2.81 1.22
N ASP A 49 -12.25 2.64 2.39
CA ASP A 49 -11.70 1.83 3.48
C ASP A 49 -12.36 0.44 3.44
N THR A 50 -12.41 -0.18 2.24
CA THR A 50 -12.98 -1.50 2.01
C THR A 50 -11.96 -2.50 1.48
N GLU A 51 -12.30 -3.79 1.54
CA GLU A 51 -11.45 -4.85 0.99
C GLU A 51 -11.38 -4.74 -0.53
N MET A 52 -10.14 -4.81 -1.07
CA MET A 52 -9.88 -4.74 -2.50
C MET A 52 -9.00 -5.90 -2.95
N THR A 53 -9.44 -6.59 -4.00
CA THR A 53 -8.63 -7.61 -4.68
C THR A 53 -7.74 -6.97 -5.73
N VAL A 54 -6.42 -7.17 -5.60
CA VAL A 54 -5.43 -6.69 -6.58
C VAL A 54 -4.80 -7.88 -7.29
N THR A 55 -5.01 -7.96 -8.61
CA THR A 55 -4.34 -8.96 -9.45
C THR A 55 -3.03 -8.40 -9.98
N ILE A 56 -1.93 -9.11 -9.72
CA ILE A 56 -0.59 -8.75 -10.18
C ILE A 56 -0.15 -9.86 -11.16
N ASN A 57 0.10 -9.49 -12.43
CA ASN A 57 0.51 -10.42 -13.49
C ASN A 57 2.02 -10.66 -13.56
#